data_AF-A0A931BYJ7-F1
#
_entry.id   AF-A0A931BYJ7-F1
#
_cell.length_a   1.000
_cell.length_b   1.000
_cell.length_c   1.000
_cell.angle_alpha   90.00
_cell.angle_beta   90.00
_cell.angle_gamma   90.00
#
_symmetry.space_group_name_H-M   'P 1'
#
loop_
_entity.id
_entity.type
_entity.pdbx_description
1 polymer ?
#
loop_
_entity_poly.entity_id
_entity_poly.type
_entity_poly.pdbx_seq_one_letter_code
_entity_poly.pdbx_strand_id
1 'polypeptide(L)'
;MTETVCPACSSTHIKLNGHIHNGKQNRLCKDCGRQFVVDREKRLISDSDKALIAKLLLEKISLAGIARVADVSQVWLQGYVSELYAAQPDDLHVLLPTKEAMEAYLEDRFDEHVYKIEALKKRCTG
;
A
#
# COMPACT_ATOMS: atom_id res chain seq x y z
N MET A 1 -21.12 27.34 -24.53
CA MET A 1 -20.68 27.55 -23.13
C MET A 1 -21.54 26.64 -22.27
N THR A 2 -20.97 25.62 -21.64
CA THR A 2 -21.73 24.71 -20.77
C THR A 2 -22.05 25.41 -19.46
N GLU A 3 -23.33 25.67 -19.22
CA GLU A 3 -23.81 26.29 -17.99
C GLU A 3 -23.54 25.35 -16.80
N THR A 4 -22.87 25.86 -15.77
CA THR A 4 -22.50 25.06 -14.60
C THR A 4 -23.63 25.06 -13.59
N VAL A 5 -24.27 23.91 -13.40
CA VAL A 5 -25.36 23.72 -12.43
C VAL A 5 -24.90 23.00 -11.17
N CYS A 6 -25.59 23.23 -10.05
CA CYS A 6 -25.33 22.51 -8.82
C CYS A 6 -25.70 21.02 -8.99
N PRO A 7 -24.80 20.07 -8.72
CA PRO A 7 -25.11 18.64 -8.82
C PRO A 7 -26.06 18.13 -7.73
N ALA A 8 -26.37 18.94 -6.71
CA ALA A 8 -27.25 18.56 -5.61
C ALA A 8 -28.69 19.09 -5.75
N CYS A 9 -28.87 20.33 -6.25
CA CYS A 9 -30.18 20.97 -6.35
C CYS A 9 -30.48 21.57 -7.74
N SER A 10 -29.60 21.36 -8.71
CA SER A 10 -29.73 21.86 -10.09
C SER A 10 -29.80 23.39 -10.25
N SER A 11 -29.59 24.16 -9.17
CA SER A 11 -29.51 25.62 -9.23
C SER A 11 -28.34 26.10 -10.09
N THR A 12 -28.55 27.21 -10.81
CA THR A 12 -27.54 27.95 -11.58
C THR A 12 -26.82 29.02 -10.74
N HIS A 13 -27.25 29.27 -9.50
CA HIS A 13 -26.66 30.26 -8.60
C HIS A 13 -25.34 29.78 -7.99
N ILE A 14 -24.29 29.74 -8.80
CA ILE A 14 -22.97 29.22 -8.45
C ILE A 14 -21.94 30.35 -8.37
N LYS A 15 -21.14 30.38 -7.30
CA LYS A 15 -19.95 31.25 -7.18
C LYS A 15 -18.65 30.44 -7.17
N LEU A 16 -17.54 31.08 -7.54
CA LEU A 16 -16.20 30.54 -7.32
C LEU A 16 -15.89 30.55 -5.80
N ASN A 17 -15.25 29.49 -5.30
CA ASN A 17 -14.98 29.28 -3.88
C ASN A 17 -13.57 28.75 -3.62
N GLY A 18 -12.57 29.50 -4.10
CA GLY A 18 -11.16 29.12 -4.01
C GLY A 18 -10.82 27.90 -4.87
N HIS A 19 -9.68 27.25 -4.57
CA HIS A 19 -9.20 26.07 -5.28
C HIS A 19 -9.05 24.91 -4.30
N ILE A 20 -9.23 23.68 -4.78
CA ILE A 20 -8.87 22.49 -4.00
C ILE A 20 -7.35 22.25 -4.08
N HIS A 21 -6.83 21.33 -3.27
CA HIS A 21 -5.39 21.04 -3.15
C HIS A 21 -4.67 20.75 -4.48
N ASN A 22 -5.38 20.21 -5.48
CA ASN A 22 -4.83 19.94 -6.81
C ASN A 22 -4.94 21.14 -7.78
N GLY A 23 -5.23 22.34 -7.27
CA GLY A 23 -5.37 23.57 -8.03
C GLY A 23 -6.68 23.71 -8.80
N LYS A 24 -7.54 22.68 -8.86
CA LYS A 24 -8.82 22.79 -9.58
C LYS A 24 -9.77 23.78 -8.89
N GLN A 25 -10.50 24.52 -9.72
CA GLN A 25 -11.45 25.52 -9.27
C GLN A 25 -12.59 24.88 -8.45
N ASN A 26 -12.71 25.24 -7.18
CA ASN A 26 -13.83 24.89 -6.34
C ASN A 26 -14.97 25.90 -6.55
N ARG A 27 -16.21 25.44 -6.50
CA ARG A 27 -17.44 26.24 -6.67
C ARG A 27 -18.39 25.99 -5.52
N LEU A 28 -19.17 27.00 -5.13
CA LEU A 28 -20.19 26.94 -4.08
C LEU A 28 -21.55 27.32 -4.66
N CYS A 29 -22.55 26.47 -4.46
CA CYS A 29 -23.95 26.82 -4.72
C CYS A 29 -24.49 27.74 -3.61
N LYS A 30 -25.08 28.86 -3.99
CA LYS A 30 -25.67 29.81 -3.03
C LYS A 30 -27.01 29.36 -2.46
N ASP A 31 -27.74 28.51 -3.17
CA ASP A 31 -29.09 28.11 -2.75
C ASP A 31 -29.06 26.94 -1.75
N CYS A 32 -28.17 25.96 -1.94
CA CYS A 32 -28.07 24.79 -1.05
C CYS A 32 -26.75 24.70 -0.27
N GLY A 33 -25.79 25.60 -0.51
CA GLY A 33 -24.49 25.59 0.17
C GLY A 33 -23.52 24.48 -0.27
N ARG A 34 -23.85 23.68 -1.29
CA ARG A 34 -22.98 22.61 -1.78
C ARG A 34 -21.69 23.15 -2.42
N GLN A 35 -20.55 22.61 -2.01
CA GLN A 35 -19.26 22.82 -2.68
C GLN A 35 -18.93 21.69 -3.67
N PHE A 36 -18.45 22.03 -4.86
CA PHE A 36 -18.13 21.05 -5.90
C PHE A 36 -17.11 21.57 -6.93
N VAL A 37 -16.52 20.64 -7.67
CA VAL A 37 -15.66 20.88 -8.84
C VAL A 37 -16.37 20.24 -10.04
N VAL A 38 -16.38 20.91 -11.19
CA VAL A 38 -17.14 20.45 -12.38
C VAL A 38 -16.48 19.21 -13.00
N ASP A 39 -15.17 19.23 -13.19
CA ASP A 39 -14.43 18.11 -13.77
C ASP A 39 -13.75 17.28 -12.68
N ARG A 40 -14.55 16.53 -11.91
CA ARG A 40 -14.03 15.47 -11.04
C ARG A 40 -13.53 14.32 -11.91
N GLU A 41 -12.29 14.42 -12.35
CA GLU A 41 -11.53 13.25 -12.80
C GLU A 41 -11.35 12.32 -11.60
N LYS A 42 -12.11 11.22 -11.58
CA LYS A 42 -11.69 10.05 -10.81
C LYS A 42 -10.41 9.57 -11.49
N ARG A 43 -9.24 9.95 -10.94
CA ARG A 43 -7.96 9.45 -11.45
C ARG A 43 -7.97 7.92 -11.29
N LEU A 44 -8.21 7.23 -12.39
CA LEU A 44 -7.99 5.80 -12.52
C LEU A 44 -6.49 5.61 -12.67
N ILE A 45 -5.88 4.81 -11.81
CA ILE A 45 -4.47 4.45 -11.94
C ILE A 45 -4.35 3.52 -13.14
N SER A 46 -3.56 3.93 -14.12
CA SER A 46 -3.36 3.17 -15.36
C SER A 46 -2.67 1.85 -15.09
N ASP A 47 -2.82 0.86 -15.97
CA ASP A 47 -2.13 -0.41 -15.81
C ASP A 47 -0.61 -0.25 -15.96
N SER A 48 -0.15 0.74 -16.73
CA SER A 48 1.27 1.12 -16.77
C SER A 48 1.78 1.63 -15.42
N ASP A 49 1.00 2.44 -14.70
CA ASP A 49 1.37 2.91 -13.37
C ASP A 49 1.40 1.76 -12.37
N LYS A 50 0.42 0.84 -12.43
CA LYS A 50 0.42 -0.37 -11.59
C LYS A 50 1.64 -1.24 -11.85
N ALA A 51 2.06 -1.38 -13.11
CA ALA A 51 3.25 -2.14 -13.47
C ALA A 51 4.53 -1.48 -12.93
N LEU A 52 4.62 -0.15 -12.95
CA LEU A 52 5.72 0.58 -12.32
C LEU A 52 5.72 0.38 -10.80
N ILE A 53 4.56 0.54 -10.14
CA ILE A 53 4.39 0.35 -8.71
C ILE A 53 4.80 -1.07 -8.29
N ALA A 54 4.40 -2.09 -9.05
CA ALA A 54 4.79 -3.48 -8.78
C ALA A 54 6.31 -3.67 -8.77
N LYS A 55 7.04 -3.07 -9.73
CA LYS A 55 8.51 -3.10 -9.74
C LYS A 55 9.11 -2.39 -8.52
N LEU A 56 8.57 -1.22 -8.16
CA LEU A 56 9.07 -0.48 -7.00
C LEU A 56 8.83 -1.20 -5.67
N LEU A 57 7.73 -1.96 -5.55
CA LEU A 57 7.47 -2.82 -4.40
C LEU A 57 8.50 -3.95 -4.30
N LEU A 58 8.89 -4.55 -5.42
CA LEU A 58 9.93 -5.60 -5.46
C LEU A 58 11.31 -5.07 -5.04
N GLU A 59 11.62 -3.82 -5.40
CA GLU A 59 12.83 -3.12 -4.94
C GLU A 59 12.77 -2.67 -3.47
N LYS A 60 11.70 -3.03 -2.75
CA LYS A 60 11.46 -2.71 -1.32
C LYS A 60 11.47 -1.21 -1.03
N ILE A 61 11.08 -0.40 -2.01
CA ILE A 61 10.92 1.04 -1.81
C ILE A 61 9.76 1.28 -0.83
N SER A 62 9.95 2.20 0.12
CA SER A 62 8.88 2.56 1.05
C SER A 62 7.61 3.02 0.33
N LEU A 63 6.42 2.72 0.87
CA LEU A 63 5.15 3.15 0.27
C LEU A 63 5.07 4.66 0.07
N ALA A 64 5.63 5.44 1.00
CA ALA A 64 5.72 6.89 0.85
C ALA A 64 6.64 7.31 -0.31
N GLY A 65 7.75 6.58 -0.52
CA GLY A 65 8.63 6.77 -1.67
C GLY A 65 7.93 6.44 -2.99
N ILE A 66 7.23 5.31 -3.04
CA ILE A 66 6.45 4.89 -4.22
C ILE A 66 5.36 5.90 -4.55
N ALA A 67 4.61 6.38 -3.54
CA ALA A 67 3.58 7.39 -3.73
C ALA A 67 4.11 8.67 -4.39
N ARG A 68 5.33 9.11 -4.03
CA ARG A 68 5.98 10.26 -4.67
C ARG A 68 6.46 9.97 -6.08
N VAL A 69 7.12 8.83 -6.31
CA VAL A 69 7.70 8.47 -7.62
C VAL A 69 6.62 8.22 -8.67
N ALA A 70 5.56 7.50 -8.30
CA ALA A 70 4.44 7.19 -9.19
C ALA A 70 3.37 8.30 -9.19
N ASP A 71 3.56 9.36 -8.41
CA ASP A 71 2.59 10.44 -8.19
C ASP A 71 1.19 9.90 -7.84
N VAL A 72 1.07 8.95 -6.91
CA VAL A 72 -0.23 8.35 -6.54
C VAL A 72 -0.63 8.72 -5.12
N SER A 73 -1.94 8.70 -4.84
CA SER A 73 -2.44 8.87 -3.48
C SER A 73 -1.90 7.77 -2.56
N GLN A 74 -1.29 8.16 -1.45
CA GLN A 74 -0.78 7.21 -0.45
C GLN A 74 -1.89 6.32 0.11
N VAL A 75 -3.10 6.87 0.31
CA VAL A 75 -4.26 6.09 0.78
C VAL A 75 -4.68 5.06 -0.27
N TRP A 76 -4.67 5.45 -1.54
CA TRP A 76 -4.97 4.52 -2.64
C TRP A 76 -3.93 3.41 -2.71
N LEU A 77 -2.64 3.76 -2.64
CA LEU A 77 -1.55 2.79 -2.69
C LEU A 77 -1.62 1.80 -1.53
N GLN A 78 -1.92 2.28 -0.32
CA GLN A 78 -2.11 1.42 0.85
C GLN A 78 -3.24 0.42 0.62
N GLY A 79 -4.39 0.87 0.12
CA GLY A 79 -5.52 -0.01 -0.21
C GLY A 79 -5.16 -1.05 -1.26
N TYR A 80 -4.50 -0.61 -2.34
CA TYR A 80 -4.03 -1.49 -3.40
C TYR A 80 -3.07 -2.58 -2.89
N VAL A 81 -2.10 -2.22 -2.04
CA VAL A 81 -1.18 -3.18 -1.45
C VAL A 81 -1.92 -4.17 -0.54
N SER A 82 -2.86 -3.70 0.28
CA SER A 82 -3.69 -4.59 1.12
C SER A 82 -4.48 -5.61 0.28
N GLU A 83 -5.02 -5.20 -0.87
CA GLU A 83 -5.70 -6.11 -1.81
C GLU A 83 -4.74 -7.17 -2.37
N LEU A 84 -3.51 -6.78 -2.72
CA LEU A 84 -2.49 -7.74 -3.19
C LEU A 84 -2.12 -8.78 -2.12
N TYR A 85 -2.01 -8.36 -0.86
CA TYR A 85 -1.77 -9.28 0.26
C TYR A 85 -2.95 -10.22 0.50
N ALA A 86 -4.17 -9.68 0.48
CA ALA A 86 -5.38 -10.48 0.66
C ALA A 86 -5.61 -11.51 -0.46
N ALA A 87 -5.05 -11.26 -1.64
CA ALA A 87 -5.09 -12.20 -2.77
C ALA A 87 -4.04 -13.32 -2.68
N GLN A 88 -3.07 -13.22 -1.76
CA GLN A 88 -2.11 -14.32 -1.54
C GLN A 88 -2.81 -15.47 -0.80
N PRO A 89 -2.45 -16.73 -1.10
CA PRO A 89 -2.94 -17.86 -0.31
C PRO A 89 -2.39 -17.81 1.12
N ASP A 90 -3.19 -18.33 2.06
CA ASP A 90 -2.90 -18.28 3.50
C ASP A 90 -1.58 -18.96 3.87
N ASP A 91 -1.23 -20.05 3.17
CA ASP A 91 0.01 -20.78 3.37
C ASP A 91 1.21 -20.07 2.75
N LEU A 92 0.99 -18.98 2.01
CA LEU A 92 2.00 -18.25 1.23
C LEU A 92 2.82 -19.18 0.33
N HIS A 93 2.22 -20.30 -0.11
CA HIS A 93 2.88 -21.40 -0.80
C HIS A 93 4.08 -22.00 -0.05
N VAL A 94 4.11 -21.88 1.27
CA VAL A 94 5.13 -22.47 2.14
C VAL A 94 4.83 -23.96 2.29
N LEU A 95 5.75 -24.78 1.81
CA LEU A 95 5.80 -26.19 2.15
C LEU A 95 6.43 -26.32 3.54
N LEU A 96 5.58 -26.39 4.56
CA LEU A 96 6.08 -26.67 5.91
C LEU A 96 6.60 -28.11 5.98
N PRO A 97 7.80 -28.33 6.52
CA PRO A 97 8.29 -29.67 6.80
C PRO A 97 7.31 -30.40 7.74
N THR A 98 7.24 -31.72 7.64
CA THR A 98 6.46 -32.50 8.61
C THR A 98 7.03 -32.31 10.00
N LYS A 99 6.22 -32.61 11.02
CA LYS A 99 6.65 -32.51 12.41
C LYS A 99 7.92 -33.33 12.66
N GLU A 100 8.02 -34.53 12.08
CA GLU A 100 9.17 -35.42 12.21
C GLU A 100 10.41 -34.81 11.55
N ALA A 101 10.25 -34.19 10.37
CA ALA A 101 11.35 -33.50 9.69
C ALA A 101 11.83 -32.26 10.46
N MET A 102 10.90 -31.55 11.12
CA MET A 102 11.26 -30.45 12.03
C MET A 102 11.97 -30.96 13.28
N GLU A 103 11.47 -32.01 13.93
CA GLU A 103 12.07 -32.59 15.14
C GLU A 103 13.48 -33.08 14.85
N ALA A 104 13.70 -33.81 13.75
CA ALA A 104 15.01 -34.25 13.32
C ALA A 104 15.98 -33.09 13.04
N TYR A 105 15.51 -32.03 12.36
CA TYR A 105 16.33 -30.84 12.12
C TYR A 105 16.72 -30.12 13.42
N LEU A 106 15.77 -30.03 14.36
CA LEU A 106 16.01 -29.40 15.65
C LEU A 106 17.00 -30.22 16.47
N GLU A 107 16.85 -31.54 16.55
CA GLU A 107 17.78 -32.44 17.25
C GLU A 107 19.21 -32.31 16.71
N ASP A 108 19.39 -32.42 15.38
CA ASP A 108 20.70 -32.26 14.74
C ASP A 108 21.33 -30.89 15.04
N ARG A 109 20.51 -29.84 14.99
CA ARG A 109 20.95 -28.47 15.31
C ARG A 109 21.31 -28.32 16.79
N PHE A 110 20.53 -28.91 17.70
CA PHE A 110 20.80 -28.88 19.14
C PHE A 110 22.11 -29.60 19.46
N ASP A 111 22.35 -30.77 18.87
CA ASP A 111 23.59 -31.53 19.03
C ASP A 111 24.82 -30.75 18.55
N GLU A 112 24.71 -30.06 17.41
CA GLU A 112 25.74 -29.15 16.90
C GLU A 112 26.09 -28.06 17.93
N HIS A 113 25.08 -27.47 18.57
CA HIS A 113 25.26 -26.43 19.59
C HIS A 113 25.85 -26.97 20.89
N VAL A 114 25.38 -28.13 21.36
CA VAL A 114 25.92 -28.81 22.55
C VAL A 114 27.41 -29.11 22.36
N TYR A 115 27.78 -29.70 21.23
CA TYR A 115 29.18 -30.01 20.90
C TYR A 115 30.08 -28.76 20.93
N LYS A 116 29.62 -27.65 20.36
CA LYS A 116 30.35 -26.37 20.39
C LYS A 116 30.55 -25.84 21.80
N ILE A 117 29.53 -25.92 22.66
CA ILE A 117 29.61 -25.49 24.06
C ILE A 117 30.59 -26.36 24.85
N GLU A 118 30.54 -27.68 24.67
CA GLU A 118 31.48 -28.60 25.31
C GLU A 118 32.94 -28.33 24.90
N ALA A 119 33.17 -28.08 23.61
CA ALA A 119 34.49 -27.72 23.09
C ALA A 119 35.00 -26.38 23.62
N LEU A 120 34.12 -25.43 23.95
CA LEU A 120 34.48 -24.18 24.63
C LEU A 120 34.82 -24.43 26.10
N LYS A 121 34.01 -25.22 26.82
CA LYS A 121 34.25 -25.57 28.23
C LYS A 121 35.61 -26.25 28.42
N LYS A 122 35.97 -27.19 27.54
CA LYS A 122 37.28 -27.90 27.57
C LYS A 122 38.49 -26.97 27.38
N ARG A 123 38.31 -25.80 26.75
CA ARG A 123 39.36 -24.79 26.53
C ARG A 123 39.51 -23.81 27.69
N CYS A 124 38.47 -23.61 28.51
CA CYS A 124 38.47 -22.66 29.63
C CYS A 124 38.86 -23.30 30.97
N THR A 125 38.96 -24.63 31.05
CA THR A 125 39.35 -25.38 32.27
C THR A 125 40.84 -25.76 32.31
N GLY A 126 41.68 -25.10 31.51
CA GLY A 126 43.14 -25.26 31.49
C GLY A 126 43.86 -24.05 32.08
#